data_AF-A0A2K8GL11-F1
#
_entry.id   AF-A0A2K8GL11-F1
#
_cell.length_a   1.000
_cell.length_b   1.000
_cell.length_c   1.000
_cell.angle_alpha   90.00
_cell.angle_beta   90.00
_cell.angle_gamma   90.00
#
_symmetry.space_group_name_H-M   'P 1'
#
loop_
_entity.id
_entity.type
_entity.pdbx_description
1 polymer ?
#
loop_
_entity_poly.entity_id
_entity_poly.type
_entity_poly.pdbx_seq_one_letter_code
_entity_poly.pdbx_strand_id
1 'polypeptide(L)'
;MKSFIILGCVLAVAVALYTDEFDNLDVMEMVKNPRTLKGYTDCLTEKGPCPPPGKALKENIKEAMLTDCAQCTEKQKEKATESIRYLFRNERKIFDQVADVYDPSGQYRKDHGMA
;
A
#
# COMPACT_ATOMS: atom_id res chain seq x y z
N MET A 1 -32.60 -9.22 -42.83
CA MET A 1 -31.13 -9.05 -42.91
C MET A 1 -30.73 -7.89 -42.01
N LYS A 2 -29.88 -8.15 -41.00
CA LYS A 2 -28.90 -7.22 -40.40
C LYS A 2 -29.49 -5.93 -39.79
N SER A 3 -29.49 -5.67 -38.48
CA SER A 3 -28.54 -6.06 -37.44
C SER A 3 -29.16 -5.80 -36.07
N PHE A 4 -28.94 -6.73 -35.13
CA PHE A 4 -29.04 -6.44 -33.71
C PHE A 4 -27.83 -5.58 -33.35
N ILE A 5 -28.04 -4.29 -33.08
CA ILE A 5 -27.02 -3.47 -32.42
C ILE A 5 -27.14 -3.78 -30.93
N ILE A 6 -26.41 -4.81 -30.52
CA ILE A 6 -26.05 -5.04 -29.13
C ILE A 6 -25.17 -3.85 -28.76
N LEU A 7 -25.79 -2.79 -28.24
CA LEU A 7 -25.08 -1.71 -27.55
C LEU A 7 -24.68 -2.24 -26.17
N GLY A 8 -23.82 -3.25 -26.18
CA GLY A 8 -22.96 -3.57 -25.07
C GLY A 8 -21.91 -2.48 -24.99
N CYS A 9 -22.28 -1.34 -24.40
CA CYS A 9 -21.30 -0.48 -23.77
C CYS A 9 -20.65 -1.35 -22.70
N VAL A 10 -19.52 -1.95 -23.07
CA VAL A 10 -18.49 -2.40 -22.15
C VAL A 10 -18.42 -1.33 -21.09
N LEU A 11 -18.86 -1.69 -19.88
CA LEU A 11 -18.53 -0.96 -18.68
C LEU A 11 -17.01 -0.98 -18.66
N ALA A 12 -16.40 0.06 -19.21
CA ALA A 12 -15.03 0.40 -18.92
C ALA A 12 -15.05 0.68 -17.42
N VAL A 13 -14.81 -0.38 -16.65
CA VAL A 13 -14.47 -0.25 -15.25
C VAL A 13 -13.16 0.51 -15.28
N ALA A 14 -13.25 1.85 -15.28
CA ALA A 14 -12.18 2.69 -14.82
C ALA A 14 -12.05 2.35 -13.33
N VAL A 15 -11.38 1.23 -13.05
CA VAL A 15 -10.83 0.90 -11.75
C VAL A 15 -9.92 2.08 -11.47
N ALA A 16 -10.38 3.01 -10.63
CA ALA A 16 -9.66 4.22 -10.32
C ALA A 16 -8.42 3.80 -9.52
N LEU A 17 -7.36 3.45 -10.25
CA LEU A 17 -6.07 3.17 -9.65
C LEU A 17 -5.72 4.33 -8.72
N TYR A 18 -5.04 4.03 -7.62
CA TYR A 18 -4.46 5.07 -6.80
C TYR A 18 -3.61 5.99 -7.67
N THR A 19 -3.68 7.29 -7.36
CA THR A 19 -2.92 8.31 -8.07
C THR A 19 -1.46 7.86 -8.25
N ASP A 20 -0.96 7.94 -9.48
CA ASP A 20 0.41 7.59 -9.84
C ASP A 20 1.41 8.72 -9.52
N GLU A 21 0.93 9.80 -8.89
CA GLU A 21 1.73 10.96 -8.44
C GLU A 21 3.00 10.55 -7.68
N PHE A 22 2.95 9.44 -6.95
CA PHE A 22 4.05 8.96 -6.11
C PHE A 22 4.79 7.73 -6.68
N ASP A 23 4.47 7.28 -7.90
CA ASP A 23 5.09 6.09 -8.50
C ASP A 23 6.59 6.28 -8.78
N ASN A 24 7.09 7.52 -8.79
CA ASN A 24 8.50 7.84 -8.98
C ASN A 24 9.31 7.92 -7.67
N LEU A 25 8.67 7.80 -6.50
CA LEU A 25 9.39 7.81 -5.22
C LEU A 25 10.26 6.55 -5.07
N ASP A 26 11.50 6.73 -4.61
CA ASP A 26 12.35 5.60 -4.21
C ASP A 26 11.98 5.14 -2.78
N VAL A 27 10.97 4.28 -2.71
CA VAL A 27 10.46 3.77 -1.43
C VAL A 27 11.53 2.99 -0.67
N MET A 28 12.43 2.29 -1.37
CA MET A 28 13.46 1.49 -0.71
C MET A 28 14.58 2.34 -0.12
N GLU A 29 14.97 3.43 -0.78
CA GLU A 29 15.86 4.44 -0.17
C GLU A 29 15.24 5.02 1.10
N MET A 30 13.94 5.35 1.06
CA MET A 30 13.22 5.91 2.19
C MET A 30 13.10 4.93 3.37
N VAL A 31 12.79 3.66 3.09
CA VAL A 31 12.69 2.60 4.10
C VAL A 31 14.06 2.27 4.70
N LYS A 32 15.15 2.37 3.93
CA LYS A 32 16.53 2.15 4.43
C LYS A 32 17.09 3.36 5.19
N ASN A 33 16.47 4.54 5.08
CA ASN A 33 16.89 5.72 5.80
C ASN A 33 16.19 5.80 7.17
N PRO A 34 16.91 5.66 8.30
CA PRO A 34 16.29 5.58 9.63
C PRO A 34 15.47 6.82 10.00
N ARG A 35 15.89 8.01 9.54
CA ARG A 35 15.18 9.27 9.81
C ARG A 35 13.86 9.32 9.05
N THR A 36 13.89 8.96 7.76
CA THR A 36 12.70 8.92 6.91
C THR A 36 11.74 7.83 7.38
N LEU A 37 12.24 6.61 7.60
CA LEU A 37 11.44 5.48 8.07
C LEU A 37 10.74 5.82 9.39
N LYS A 38 11.44 6.43 10.35
CA LYS A 38 10.83 6.88 11.60
C LYS A 38 9.72 7.91 11.34
N GLY A 39 9.95 8.91 10.50
CA GLY A 39 8.94 9.92 10.18
C GLY A 39 7.67 9.32 9.57
N TYR A 40 7.80 8.35 8.66
CA TYR A 40 6.67 7.64 8.09
C TYR A 40 5.98 6.74 9.11
N THR A 41 6.74 6.05 9.97
CA THR A 41 6.18 5.24 11.05
C THR A 41 5.37 6.09 12.04
N ASP A 42 5.89 7.26 12.42
CA ASP A 42 5.18 8.19 13.31
C ASP A 42 3.90 8.72 12.64
N CYS A 43 3.94 9.03 11.34
CA CYS A 43 2.75 9.41 10.57
C CYS A 43 1.68 8.30 10.57
N LEU A 44 2.08 7.08 10.21
CA LEU A 44 1.21 5.91 10.10
C LEU A 44 0.63 5.49 11.46
N THR A 45 1.36 5.71 12.55
CA THR A 45 0.94 5.36 13.92
C THR A 45 0.39 6.55 14.72
N GLU A 46 0.07 7.66 14.04
CA GLU A 46 -0.53 8.88 14.61
C GLU A 46 0.31 9.58 15.71
N LYS A 47 1.63 9.44 15.66
CA LYS A 47 2.59 10.02 16.61
C LYS A 47 3.31 11.26 16.09
N GLY A 48 3.05 11.67 14.85
CA GLY A 48 3.74 12.79 14.21
C GLY A 48 3.06 13.31 12.94
N PRO A 49 3.62 14.34 12.32
CA PRO A 49 3.09 14.91 11.09
C PRO A 49 3.22 13.94 9.91
N CYS A 50 2.27 14.00 8.99
CA CYS A 50 2.30 13.21 7.77
C CYS A 50 2.72 14.07 6.56
N PRO A 51 3.79 13.70 5.84
CA PRO A 51 4.06 14.29 4.52
C PRO A 51 2.96 13.87 3.53
N PRO A 52 2.78 14.57 2.39
CA PRO A 52 1.72 14.25 1.44
C PRO A 52 1.68 12.78 0.98
N PRO A 53 2.81 12.14 0.60
CA PRO A 53 2.80 10.71 0.24
C PRO A 53 2.44 9.80 1.42
N GLY A 54 2.89 10.15 2.64
CA GLY A 54 2.56 9.41 3.85
C GLY A 54 1.09 9.51 4.23
N LYS A 55 0.45 10.67 3.98
CA LYS A 55 -0.98 10.86 4.18
C LYS A 55 -1.78 10.00 3.19
N ALA A 56 -1.43 10.02 1.91
CA ALA A 56 -2.05 9.17 0.90
C ALA A 56 -1.90 7.69 1.26
N LEU A 57 -0.71 7.24 1.71
CA LEU A 57 -0.52 5.87 2.17
C LEU A 57 -1.42 5.55 3.38
N LYS A 58 -1.46 6.41 4.39
CA LYS A 58 -2.25 6.23 5.61
C LYS A 58 -3.75 6.07 5.32
N GLU A 59 -4.28 6.83 4.37
CA GLU A 59 -5.70 6.82 3.99
C GLU A 59 -6.09 5.53 3.24
N ASN A 60 -5.14 4.92 2.52
CA ASN A 60 -5.41 3.82 1.59
C ASN A 60 -4.93 2.44 2.09
N ILE A 61 -4.00 2.38 3.05
CA ILE A 61 -3.36 1.12 3.48
C ILE A 61 -4.36 0.05 3.95
N LYS A 62 -5.45 0.42 4.64
CA LYS A 62 -6.46 -0.54 5.10
C LYS A 62 -7.24 -1.17 3.95
N GLU A 63 -7.65 -0.35 2.98
CA GLU A 63 -8.32 -0.86 1.78
C GLU A 63 -7.36 -1.78 1.01
N ALA A 64 -6.12 -1.32 0.81
CA ALA A 64 -5.13 -2.06 0.04
C ALA A 64 -4.80 -3.42 0.68
N MET A 65 -4.80 -3.52 2.01
CA MET A 65 -4.60 -4.81 2.69
C MET A 65 -5.81 -5.73 2.56
N LEU A 66 -7.04 -5.20 2.56
CA LEU A 66 -8.27 -5.98 2.46
C LEU A 66 -8.54 -6.49 1.04
N THR A 67 -8.15 -5.72 0.03
CA THR A 67 -8.39 -6.01 -1.38
C THR A 67 -7.16 -6.55 -2.12
N ASP A 68 -6.08 -6.85 -1.39
CA ASP A 68 -4.78 -7.23 -1.94
C ASP A 68 -4.29 -6.23 -3.02
N CYS A 69 -4.38 -4.95 -2.68
CA CYS A 69 -3.95 -3.82 -3.50
C CYS A 69 -4.68 -3.76 -4.85
N ALA A 70 -6.00 -4.03 -4.87
CA ALA A 70 -6.78 -4.07 -6.11
C ALA A 70 -6.75 -2.77 -6.92
N GLN A 71 -6.60 -1.61 -6.24
CA GLN A 71 -6.47 -0.29 -6.87
C GLN A 71 -5.01 0.14 -7.07
N CYS A 72 -4.02 -0.67 -6.68
CA CYS A 72 -2.63 -0.29 -6.79
C CYS A 72 -2.10 -0.50 -8.21
N THR A 73 -1.20 0.38 -8.66
CA THR A 73 -0.41 0.13 -9.86
C THR A 73 0.54 -1.05 -9.63
N GLU A 74 1.02 -1.70 -10.71
CA GLU A 74 2.00 -2.79 -10.57
C GLU A 74 3.28 -2.32 -9.85
N LYS A 75 3.72 -1.09 -10.12
CA LYS A 75 4.86 -0.48 -9.40
C LYS A 75 4.60 -0.33 -7.91
N GLN A 76 3.38 0.08 -7.53
CA GLN A 76 3.00 0.21 -6.12
C GLN A 76 2.96 -1.15 -5.42
N LYS A 77 2.43 -2.19 -6.09
CA LYS A 77 2.41 -3.57 -5.55
C LYS A 77 3.83 -4.11 -5.32
N GLU A 78 4.72 -3.92 -6.29
CA GLU A 78 6.12 -4.33 -6.19
C GLU A 78 6.83 -3.62 -5.03
N LYS A 79 6.73 -2.29 -4.97
CA LYS A 79 7.33 -1.47 -3.92
C LYS A 79 6.77 -1.80 -2.54
N ALA A 80 5.46 -1.97 -2.42
CA ALA A 80 4.82 -2.36 -1.16
C ALA A 80 5.33 -3.72 -0.70
N THR A 81 5.35 -4.72 -1.59
CA THR A 81 5.82 -6.07 -1.29
C THR A 81 7.28 -6.07 -0.83
N GLU A 82 8.16 -5.34 -1.53
CA GLU A 82 9.57 -5.24 -1.15
C GLU A 82 9.74 -4.55 0.21
N SER A 83 9.04 -3.44 0.42
CA SER A 83 9.11 -2.65 1.65
C SER A 83 8.65 -3.43 2.87
N ILE A 84 7.48 -4.08 2.78
CA ILE A 84 6.91 -4.89 3.87
C ILE A 84 7.85 -6.04 4.22
N ARG A 85 8.38 -6.75 3.21
CA ARG A 85 9.37 -7.82 3.40
C ARG A 85 10.68 -7.33 4.01
N TYR A 86 11.16 -6.15 3.62
CA TYR A 86 12.35 -5.56 4.20
C TYR A 86 12.11 -5.22 5.68
N LEU A 87 10.99 -4.59 6.00
CA LEU A 87 10.63 -4.23 7.37
C LEU A 87 10.50 -5.48 8.25
N PHE A 88 9.84 -6.53 7.76
CA PHE A 88 9.71 -7.80 8.48
C PHE A 88 11.07 -8.41 8.84
N ARG A 89 12.02 -8.41 7.90
CA ARG A 89 13.35 -9.05 8.10
C ARG A 89 14.35 -8.19 8.85
N ASN A 90 14.35 -6.87 8.64
CA ASN A 90 15.43 -5.99 9.09
C ASN A 90 14.97 -5.00 10.17
N GLU A 91 13.70 -4.62 10.17
CA GLU A 91 13.15 -3.57 11.04
C GLU A 91 11.94 -4.10 11.81
N ARG A 92 12.06 -5.31 12.38
CA ARG A 92 10.95 -6.08 12.97
C ARG A 92 10.12 -5.27 13.96
N LYS A 93 10.76 -4.46 14.79
CA LYS A 93 10.08 -3.58 15.75
C LYS A 93 9.17 -2.55 15.07
N ILE A 94 9.61 -1.95 13.96
CA ILE A 94 8.82 -0.99 13.20
C ILE A 94 7.69 -1.70 12.46
N PHE A 95 8.00 -2.86 11.88
CA PHE A 95 6.99 -3.71 11.24
C PHE A 95 5.85 -4.05 12.21
N ASP A 96 6.16 -4.55 13.41
CA ASP A 96 5.15 -4.91 14.41
C ASP A 96 4.35 -3.67 14.85
N GLN A 97 4.99 -2.52 15.05
CA GLN A 97 4.29 -1.27 15.41
C GLN A 97 3.25 -0.83 14.37
N VAL A 98 3.57 -0.96 13.08
CA VAL A 98 2.64 -0.63 12.00
C VAL A 98 1.55 -1.71 11.92
N ALA A 99 1.93 -2.98 12.02
CA ALA A 99 0.99 -4.10 11.97
C ALA A 99 -0.02 -4.09 13.12
N ASP A 100 0.34 -3.62 14.32
CA ASP A 100 -0.60 -3.45 15.43
C ASP A 100 -1.73 -2.45 15.11
N VAL A 101 -1.48 -1.50 14.20
CA VAL A 101 -2.46 -0.49 13.78
C VAL A 101 -3.33 -0.99 12.61
N TYR A 102 -2.74 -1.73 11.67
CA TYR A 102 -3.38 -2.06 10.39
C TYR A 102 -3.71 -3.54 10.17
N ASP A 103 -3.03 -4.45 10.87
CA ASP A 103 -3.28 -5.91 10.87
C ASP A 103 -3.42 -6.48 12.29
N PRO A 104 -4.33 -5.95 13.14
CA PRO A 104 -4.48 -6.40 14.52
C PRO A 104 -4.92 -7.87 14.63
N SER A 105 -5.59 -8.41 13.60
CA SER A 105 -5.95 -9.84 13.53
C SER A 105 -4.79 -10.75 13.11
N GLY A 106 -3.73 -10.18 12.52
CA GLY A 106 -2.62 -10.96 11.94
C GLY A 106 -2.98 -11.67 10.62
N GLN A 107 -4.14 -11.37 10.03
CA GLN A 107 -4.64 -12.07 8.85
C GLN A 107 -3.74 -11.80 7.64
N TYR A 108 -3.39 -10.53 7.40
CA TYR A 108 -2.52 -10.18 6.29
C TYR A 108 -1.14 -10.84 6.43
N ARG A 109 -0.56 -10.81 7.64
CA ARG A 109 0.69 -11.50 7.93
C ARG A 109 0.62 -12.99 7.66
N LYS A 110 -0.47 -13.64 8.06
CA LYS A 110 -0.68 -15.08 7.82
C LYS A 110 -0.78 -15.40 6.33
N ASP A 111 -1.58 -14.65 5.57
CA ASP A 111 -1.84 -14.91 4.16
C ASP A 111 -0.60 -14.72 3.29
N HIS A 112 0.30 -13.84 3.70
CA HIS A 112 1.54 -13.56 2.97
C HIS A 112 2.80 -14.19 3.59
N GLY A 113 2.64 -15.14 4.53
CA GLY A 113 3.77 -15.91 5.09
C GLY A 113 4.72 -15.09 5.98
N MET A 114 4.18 -14.09 6.68
CA MET A 114 4.88 -13.19 7.63
C MET A 114 4.38 -13.38 9.07
N ALA A 115 4.02 -14.61 9.44
CA ALA A 115 3.65 -14.98 10.79
C ALA A 115 4.87 -15.10 11.71
#